data_AF-H4F6K1-F1
#
_entry.id   AF-H4F6K1-F1
#
_cell.length_a   1.000
_cell.length_b   1.000
_cell.length_c   1.000
_cell.angle_alpha   90.00
_cell.angle_beta   90.00
_cell.angle_gamma   90.00
#
_symmetry.space_group_name_H-M   'P 1'
#
loop_
_entity.id
_entity.type
_entity.pdbx_description
1 polymer ?
#
loop_
_entity_poly.entity_id
_entity_poly.type
_entity_poly.pdbx_seq_one_letter_code
_entity_poly.pdbx_strand_id
1 'polypeptide(L)'
;MLPRDYRLHELNEDEFEKLVVRICVRWLGEGVSPFAPGRDGGRDGKFCGTANSFPSTAAPLSGHCVLQAKHISAPNKSCSDSDFANLLGKEHAKIKRLNGEAICDHYLVFTNRKG
;
A
#
# COMPACT_ATOMS: atom_id res chain seq x y z
N MET A 1 -12.24 -24.50 11.11
CA MET A 1 -11.59 -24.11 9.84
C MET A 1 -10.13 -23.85 10.17
N LEU A 2 -9.19 -24.60 9.59
CA LEU A 2 -7.76 -24.30 9.79
C LEU A 2 -7.51 -22.86 9.30
N PRO A 3 -6.68 -22.06 9.99
CA PRO A 3 -6.20 -20.81 9.42
C PRO A 3 -5.59 -21.16 8.07
N ARG A 4 -6.08 -20.54 7.00
CA ARG A 4 -5.38 -20.63 5.73
C ARG A 4 -4.07 -19.87 5.93
N ASP A 5 -2.98 -20.62 6.05
CA ASP A 5 -1.63 -20.08 6.04
C ASP A 5 -1.35 -19.60 4.62
N TYR A 6 -1.62 -18.31 4.37
CA TYR A 6 -1.25 -17.66 3.13
C TYR A 6 0.21 -17.24 3.26
N ARG A 7 1.10 -17.98 2.62
CA ARG A 7 2.53 -17.72 2.62
C ARG A 7 2.88 -16.54 1.73
N LEU A 8 2.46 -15.34 2.11
CA LEU A 8 2.67 -14.10 1.33
C LEU A 8 4.15 -13.79 1.07
N HIS A 9 5.05 -14.34 1.87
CA HIS A 9 6.50 -14.25 1.68
C HIS A 9 7.02 -15.10 0.49
N GLU A 10 6.24 -16.09 0.02
CA GLU A 10 6.56 -16.89 -1.19
C GLU A 10 6.17 -16.16 -2.49
N LEU A 11 5.35 -15.10 -2.41
CA LEU A 11 5.09 -14.23 -3.56
C LEU A 11 6.37 -13.45 -3.92
N ASN A 12 6.57 -13.16 -5.20
CA ASN A 12 7.51 -12.11 -5.61
C ASN A 12 6.88 -10.71 -5.46
N GLU A 13 7.69 -9.67 -5.63
CA GLU A 13 7.24 -8.28 -5.48
C GLU A 13 6.08 -7.93 -6.43
N ASP A 14 6.11 -8.39 -7.68
CA ASP A 14 5.05 -8.13 -8.68
C ASP A 14 3.74 -8.83 -8.32
N GLU A 15 3.81 -10.07 -7.82
CA GLU A 15 2.65 -10.82 -7.36
C GLU A 15 2.02 -10.16 -6.13
N PHE A 16 2.85 -9.70 -5.19
CA PHE A 16 2.39 -8.98 -4.02
C PHE A 16 1.73 -7.65 -4.41
N GLU A 17 2.31 -6.89 -5.34
CA GLU A 17 1.69 -5.68 -5.87
C GLU A 17 0.35 -5.95 -6.56
N LYS A 18 0.24 -7.00 -7.38
CA LYS A 18 -1.03 -7.39 -7.99
C LYS A 18 -2.07 -7.72 -6.92
N LEU A 19 -1.69 -8.42 -5.85
CA LEU A 19 -2.58 -8.68 -4.72
C LEU A 19 -3.07 -7.37 -4.07
N VAL A 20 -2.15 -6.44 -3.82
CA VAL A 20 -2.48 -5.12 -3.25
C VAL A 20 -3.45 -4.35 -4.16
N VAL A 21 -3.21 -4.31 -5.48
CA VAL A 21 -4.12 -3.68 -6.44
C VAL A 21 -5.52 -4.30 -6.35
N ARG A 22 -5.63 -5.64 -6.26
CA ARG A 22 -6.94 -6.32 -6.15
C ARG A 22 -7.67 -5.96 -4.85
N ILE A 23 -6.95 -5.81 -3.75
CA ILE A 23 -7.52 -5.32 -2.48
C ILE A 23 -8.01 -3.88 -2.65
N CYS A 24 -7.18 -3.00 -3.22
CA CYS A 24 -7.52 -1.59 -3.45
C CYS A 24 -8.69 -1.41 -4.42
N VAL A 25 -8.79 -2.18 -5.50
CA VAL A 25 -9.95 -2.12 -6.42
C VAL A 25 -11.24 -2.47 -5.67
N ARG A 26 -11.20 -3.46 -4.78
CA ARG A 26 -12.36 -3.82 -3.96
C ARG A 26 -12.74 -2.70 -2.98
N TRP A 27 -11.75 -2.09 -2.32
CA TRP A 27 -11.96 -1.08 -1.26
C TRP A 27 -12.24 0.32 -1.78
N LEU A 28 -11.46 0.76 -2.75
CA LEU A 28 -11.44 2.12 -3.30
C LEU A 28 -12.26 2.20 -4.59
N GLY A 29 -12.18 1.19 -5.46
CA GLY A 29 -12.96 1.09 -6.69
C GLY A 29 -12.12 0.91 -7.95
N GLU A 30 -12.79 0.79 -9.09
CA GLU A 30 -12.16 0.54 -10.41
C GLU A 30 -11.23 1.69 -10.87
N GLY A 31 -11.30 2.86 -10.23
CA GLY A 31 -10.42 4.00 -10.50
C GLY A 31 -8.98 3.86 -9.96
N VAL A 32 -8.63 2.71 -9.36
CA VAL A 32 -7.26 2.44 -8.90
C VAL A 32 -6.32 2.28 -10.10
N SER A 33 -5.34 3.17 -10.19
CA SER A 33 -4.19 3.03 -11.08
C SER A 33 -3.17 2.08 -10.43
N PRO A 34 -2.78 0.98 -11.09
CA PRO A 34 -1.83 0.02 -10.56
C PRO A 34 -0.41 0.62 -10.45
N PHE A 35 0.45 -0.09 -9.74
CA PHE A 35 1.85 0.26 -9.55
C PHE A 35 2.57 0.42 -10.89
N ALA A 36 3.16 1.59 -11.10
CA ALA A 36 3.96 1.91 -12.28
C ALA A 36 5.32 2.51 -11.86
N PRO A 37 6.39 2.32 -12.65
CA PRO A 37 7.69 2.92 -12.37
C PRO A 37 7.60 4.45 -12.28
N GLY A 38 8.01 4.99 -11.14
CA GLY A 38 8.20 6.40 -10.90
C GLY A 38 9.56 6.88 -11.40
N ARG A 39 9.72 8.20 -11.45
CA ARG A 39 10.96 8.86 -11.90
C ARG A 39 12.17 8.53 -10.99
N ASP A 40 11.92 8.16 -9.75
CA ASP A 40 12.90 7.77 -8.73
C ASP A 40 13.11 6.25 -8.61
N GLY A 41 12.49 5.46 -9.51
CA GLY A 41 12.54 4.00 -9.48
C GLY A 41 11.60 3.35 -8.45
N GLY A 42 10.89 4.14 -7.63
CA GLY A 42 9.81 3.62 -6.79
C GLY A 42 8.59 3.27 -7.65
N ARG A 43 7.83 2.25 -7.27
CA ARG A 43 6.52 1.97 -7.88
C ARG A 43 5.41 2.31 -6.90
N ASP A 44 4.49 3.16 -7.34
CA ASP A 44 3.35 3.60 -6.54
C ASP A 44 2.05 3.34 -7.30
N GLY A 45 1.04 2.83 -6.59
CA GLY A 45 -0.34 2.83 -7.08
C GLY A 45 -1.03 4.14 -6.68
N LYS A 46 -2.10 4.50 -7.38
CA LYS A 46 -2.84 5.76 -7.11
C LYS A 46 -4.34 5.55 -7.19
N PHE A 47 -5.08 6.34 -6.42
CA PHE A 47 -6.52 6.46 -6.55
C PHE A 47 -6.93 7.90 -6.29
N CYS A 48 -7.87 8.42 -7.07
CA CYS A 48 -8.46 9.74 -6.84
C CYS A 48 -9.97 9.61 -6.98
N GLY A 49 -10.69 9.90 -5.91
CA GLY A 49 -12.14 9.81 -5.88
C GLY A 49 -12.64 9.46 -4.48
N THR A 50 -13.87 8.94 -4.42
CA THR A 50 -14.47 8.44 -3.19
C THR A 50 -14.47 6.92 -3.22
N ALA A 51 -13.97 6.30 -2.16
CA ALA A 51 -13.81 4.86 -2.03
C ALA A 51 -15.17 4.14 -2.05
N ASN A 52 -15.20 2.91 -2.57
CA ASN A 52 -16.40 2.07 -2.52
C ASN A 52 -16.83 1.74 -1.08
N SER A 53 -15.88 1.36 -0.22
CA SER A 53 -16.21 0.78 1.09
C SER A 53 -15.15 0.94 2.17
N PHE A 54 -14.08 1.69 1.94
CA PHE A 54 -13.00 1.89 2.92
C PHE A 54 -13.04 3.29 3.52
N PRO A 55 -12.89 3.45 4.85
CA PRO A 55 -12.85 2.40 5.86
C PRO A 55 -14.24 1.78 6.12
N SER A 56 -15.31 2.43 5.67
CA SER A 56 -16.67 1.89 5.73
C SER A 56 -17.52 2.45 4.58
N THR A 57 -18.63 1.79 4.26
CA THR A 57 -19.61 2.29 3.28
C THR A 57 -20.40 3.51 3.80
N ALA A 58 -20.47 3.70 5.12
CA ALA A 58 -21.18 4.83 5.73
C ALA A 58 -20.37 6.13 5.69
N ALA A 59 -19.04 6.02 5.68
CA ALA A 59 -18.11 7.14 5.60
C ALA A 59 -16.89 6.73 4.75
N PRO A 60 -17.05 6.66 3.42
CA PRO A 60 -15.96 6.29 2.54
C PRO A 60 -14.89 7.38 2.48
N LEU A 61 -13.65 6.94 2.42
CA LEU A 61 -12.48 7.79 2.23
C LEU A 61 -12.58 8.50 0.88
N SER A 62 -12.28 9.79 0.86
CA SER A 62 -12.28 10.60 -0.36
C SER A 62 -10.98 11.38 -0.49
N GLY A 63 -10.51 11.57 -1.72
CA GLY A 63 -9.30 12.32 -2.06
C GLY A 63 -8.27 11.50 -2.84
N HIS A 64 -7.06 12.02 -2.90
CA HIS A 64 -5.89 11.42 -3.54
C HIS A 64 -5.23 10.43 -2.59
N CYS A 65 -5.24 9.16 -2.97
CA CYS A 65 -4.52 8.10 -2.29
C CYS A 65 -3.27 7.73 -3.06
N VAL A 66 -2.15 7.64 -2.36
CA VAL A 66 -0.94 6.97 -2.84
C VAL A 66 -0.83 5.62 -2.16
N LEU A 67 -0.62 4.57 -2.95
CA LEU A 67 -0.53 3.19 -2.52
C LEU A 67 0.93 2.74 -2.62
N GLN A 68 1.45 2.16 -1.55
CA GLN A 68 2.80 1.61 -1.50
C GLN A 68 2.75 0.14 -1.07
N ALA A 69 3.37 -0.73 -1.85
CA ALA A 69 3.62 -2.11 -1.45
C ALA A 69 5.07 -2.27 -0.96
N LYS A 70 5.26 -2.94 0.18
CA LYS A 70 6.56 -3.26 0.78
C LYS A 70 6.58 -4.74 1.17
N HIS A 71 7.02 -5.56 0.21
CA HIS A 71 7.17 -7.00 0.36
C HIS A 71 8.50 -7.38 1.02
N ILE A 72 8.53 -8.52 1.70
CA ILE A 72 9.76 -9.19 2.11
C ILE A 72 9.63 -10.71 1.97
N SER A 73 10.58 -11.36 1.31
CA SER A 73 10.57 -12.82 1.12
C SER A 73 10.94 -13.60 2.39
N ALA A 74 11.56 -12.94 3.38
CA ALA A 74 11.88 -13.58 4.64
C ALA A 74 10.61 -13.80 5.49
N PRO A 75 10.34 -15.03 5.93
CA PRO A 75 9.19 -15.31 6.78
C PRO A 75 9.35 -14.65 8.15
N ASN A 76 8.23 -14.43 8.84
CA ASN A 76 8.19 -13.99 10.24
C ASN A 76 8.82 -12.62 10.56
N LYS A 77 9.10 -11.78 9.55
CA LYS A 77 9.55 -10.40 9.76
C LYS A 77 8.44 -9.55 10.36
N SER A 78 8.80 -8.61 11.23
CA SER A 78 7.85 -7.76 11.95
C SER A 78 7.85 -6.33 11.41
N CYS A 79 6.71 -5.65 11.57
CA CYS A 79 6.58 -4.20 11.42
C CYS A 79 7.34 -3.44 12.52
N SER A 80 7.64 -4.09 13.65
CA SER A 80 8.44 -3.52 14.74
C SER A 80 9.95 -3.64 14.51
N ASP A 81 10.39 -4.36 13.46
CA ASP A 81 11.80 -4.45 13.12
C ASP A 81 12.35 -3.06 12.71
N SER A 82 13.55 -2.73 13.17
CA SER A 82 14.19 -1.43 12.91
C SER A 82 14.44 -1.16 11.42
N ASP A 83 14.65 -2.21 10.61
CA ASP A 83 14.78 -2.10 9.16
C ASP A 83 13.51 -1.53 8.51
N PHE A 84 12.33 -1.95 9.00
CA PHE A 84 11.05 -1.44 8.51
C PHE A 84 10.79 -0.03 8.98
N ALA A 85 11.10 0.29 10.24
CA ALA A 85 11.01 1.66 10.75
C ALA A 85 11.87 2.64 9.92
N ASN A 86 13.12 2.25 9.62
CA ASN A 86 14.01 3.04 8.78
C ASN A 86 13.50 3.20 7.35
N LEU A 87 12.91 2.14 6.79
CA LEU A 87 12.28 2.17 5.47
C LEU A 87 11.09 3.13 5.46
N LEU A 88 10.19 3.08 6.45
CA LEU A 88 9.06 4.01 6.56
C LEU A 88 9.51 5.46 6.83
N GLY A 89 10.64 5.65 7.53
CA GLY A 89 11.23 6.98 7.73
C GLY A 89 11.60 7.66 6.41
N LYS A 90 12.08 6.89 5.42
CA LYS A 90 12.36 7.40 4.06
C LYS A 90 11.07 7.75 3.32
N GLU A 91 10.02 6.95 3.49
CA GLU A 91 8.70 7.22 2.92
C GLU A 91 8.09 8.51 3.51
N HIS A 92 8.25 8.76 4.81
CA HIS A 92 7.68 9.94 5.48
C HIS A 92 8.10 11.26 4.84
N ALA A 93 9.37 11.39 4.45
CA ALA A 93 9.85 12.58 3.75
C ALA A 93 9.16 12.77 2.39
N LYS A 94 8.94 11.68 1.64
CA LYS A 94 8.20 11.68 0.38
C LYS A 94 6.73 12.07 0.62
N ILE A 95 6.07 11.48 1.62
CA ILE A 95 4.68 11.76 1.97
C ILE A 95 4.48 13.25 2.28
N LYS A 96 5.35 13.84 3.12
CA LYS A 96 5.28 15.28 3.44
C LYS A 96 5.34 16.15 2.20
N ARG A 97 6.23 15.83 1.26
CA ARG A 97 6.35 16.57 0.00
C ARG A 97 5.10 16.45 -0.85
N LEU A 98 4.58 15.23 -1.04
CA LEU A 98 3.38 14.98 -1.84
C LEU A 98 2.13 15.65 -1.23
N ASN A 99 2.01 15.68 0.10
CA ASN A 99 0.94 16.40 0.78
C ASN A 99 1.07 17.92 0.58
N GLY A 100 2.27 18.48 0.74
CA GLY A 100 2.52 19.91 0.47
C GLY A 100 2.24 20.35 -0.97
N GLU A 101 2.31 19.41 -1.93
CA GLU A 101 1.94 19.61 -3.34
C GLU A 101 0.44 19.35 -3.61
N ALA A 102 -0.37 19.04 -2.60
CA ALA A 102 -1.80 18.70 -2.70
C ALA A 102 -2.11 17.52 -3.64
N ILE A 103 -1.19 16.57 -3.77
CA ILE A 103 -1.31 15.37 -4.63
C ILE A 103 -1.41 14.06 -3.83
N CYS A 104 -1.43 14.14 -2.49
CA CYS A 104 -1.58 13.00 -1.60
C CYS A 104 -2.29 13.41 -0.31
N ASP A 105 -3.58 13.10 -0.23
CA ASP A 105 -4.40 13.25 0.97
C ASP A 105 -4.20 12.06 1.91
N HIS A 106 -4.05 10.87 1.34
CA HIS A 106 -3.94 9.60 2.07
C HIS A 106 -2.77 8.76 1.56
N TYR A 107 -1.98 8.18 2.46
CA TYR A 107 -0.88 7.27 2.13
C TYR A 107 -1.15 5.89 2.72
N LEU A 108 -1.35 4.88 1.87
CA LEU A 108 -1.65 3.51 2.29
C LEU A 108 -0.43 2.61 2.03
N VAL A 109 0.12 2.03 3.10
CA VAL A 109 1.23 1.09 3.01
C VAL A 109 0.73 -0.33 3.24
N PHE A 110 1.05 -1.22 2.31
CA PHE A 110 0.78 -2.64 2.39
C PHE A 110 2.07 -3.40 2.60
N THR A 111 2.09 -4.31 3.56
CA THR A 111 3.25 -5.15 3.85
C THR A 111 2.81 -6.55 4.26
N ASN A 112 3.64 -7.56 3.98
CA ASN A 112 3.46 -8.92 4.46
C ASN A 112 4.20 -9.20 5.78
N ARG A 113 4.77 -8.17 6.41
CA ARG A 113 5.33 -8.24 7.77
C ARG A 113 4.21 -8.39 8.80
N LYS A 114 4.53 -9.05 9.92
CA LYS A 114 3.61 -9.21 11.04
C LYS A 114 3.45 -7.88 11.78
N GLY A 115 2.20 -7.50 12.07
CA GLY A 115 1.86 -6.34 12.90
C GLY A 115 2.39 -6.45 14.32
#